data_AF-A0A932XQP3-F1
#
_entry.id   AF-A0A932XQP3-F1
#
_cell.length_a   1.000
_cell.length_b   1.000
_cell.length_c   1.000
_cell.angle_alpha   90.00
_cell.angle_beta   90.00
_cell.angle_gamma   90.00
#
_symmetry.space_group_name_H-M   'P 1'
#
loop_
_entity.id
_entity.type
_entity.pdbx_description
1 polymer ?
#
loop_
_entity_poly.entity_id
_entity_poly.type
_entity_poly.pdbx_seq_one_letter_code
_entity_poly.pdbx_strand_id
1 'polypeptide(L)'
;MRLVDSVLAGKPLVEQLRPYLENTPNIVLDVEGIDFTSMLIGELANLARDFDKLWVNQPHGMAMTNLKPSSRQVMEAVKFDHIIPIARNYNEALKRLFSGADASRSATG
;
A
#
# COMPACT_ATOMS: atom_id res chain seq x y z
N MET A 1 -2.99 -2.22 9.13
CA MET A 1 -2.14 -1.42 10.05
C MET A 1 -2.44 0.05 9.81
N ARG A 2 -2.50 0.86 10.88
CA ARG A 2 -2.72 2.32 10.75
C ARG A 2 -1.39 3.04 10.55
N LEU A 3 -1.31 3.91 9.55
CA LEU A 3 -0.05 4.58 9.20
C LEU A 3 0.35 5.68 10.20
N VAL A 4 -0.62 6.27 10.90
CA VAL A 4 -0.42 7.36 11.88
C VAL A 4 0.57 7.01 12.99
N ASP A 5 0.60 5.76 13.43
CA ASP A 5 1.50 5.31 14.49
C ASP A 5 2.98 5.27 14.04
N SER A 6 3.23 5.31 12.73
CA SER A 6 4.53 5.14 12.08
C SER A 6 5.11 6.44 11.49
N VAL A 7 4.46 7.60 11.58
CA VAL A 7 4.98 8.82 10.93
C VAL A 7 5.85 9.68 11.88
N LEU A 8 5.95 9.32 13.17
CA LEU A 8 6.50 10.20 14.21
C LEU A 8 7.97 9.93 14.61
N ALA A 9 8.67 8.93 14.05
CA ALA A 9 9.96 8.47 14.60
C ALA A 9 11.25 9.00 13.93
N GLY A 10 11.19 9.97 13.02
CA GLY A 10 12.38 10.57 12.38
C GLY A 10 13.21 9.63 11.49
N LYS A 11 12.73 8.41 11.24
CA LYS A 11 13.31 7.42 10.32
C LYS A 11 12.49 7.35 9.03
N PRO A 12 13.08 6.93 7.89
CA PRO A 12 12.32 6.68 6.67
C PRO A 12 11.18 5.69 6.90
N LEU A 13 10.03 5.90 6.25
CA LEU A 13 8.83 5.07 6.42
C LEU A 13 9.12 3.56 6.24
N VAL A 14 9.99 3.20 5.29
CA VAL A 14 10.41 1.82 5.01
C VAL A 14 11.08 1.17 6.23
N GLU A 15 11.93 1.89 6.95
CA GLU A 15 12.60 1.35 8.13
C GLU A 15 11.64 1.11 9.28
N GLN A 16 10.67 2.01 9.44
CA GLN A 16 9.66 1.91 10.49
C GLN A 16 8.72 0.72 10.25
N LEU A 17 8.40 0.45 8.99
CA LEU A 17 7.48 -0.62 8.61
C LEU A 17 8.16 -1.97 8.31
N ARG A 18 9.50 -2.01 8.26
CA ARG A 18 10.28 -3.19 7.88
C ARG A 18 9.83 -4.50 8.54
N PRO A 19 9.57 -4.59 9.86
CA PRO A 19 9.13 -5.83 10.47
C PRO A 19 7.81 -6.36 9.88
N TYR A 20 6.90 -5.46 9.48
CA TYR A 20 5.64 -5.84 8.85
C TYR A 20 5.85 -6.26 7.39
N LEU A 21 6.71 -5.54 6.66
CA LEU A 21 7.04 -5.86 5.27
C LEU A 21 7.67 -7.26 5.16
N GLU A 22 8.54 -7.64 6.09
CA GLU A 22 9.26 -8.92 6.07
C GLU A 22 8.41 -10.13 6.48
N ASN A 23 7.29 -9.92 7.18
CA ASN A 23 6.50 -11.02 7.74
C ASN A 23 5.08 -11.12 7.14
N THR A 24 4.64 -10.14 6.35
CA THR A 24 3.25 -10.09 5.87
C THR A 24 3.22 -9.83 4.35
N PRO A 25 2.88 -10.84 3.52
CA PRO A 25 2.86 -10.69 2.06
C PRO A 25 1.65 -9.90 1.54
N ASN A 26 0.66 -9.61 2.38
CA ASN A 26 -0.53 -8.84 1.99
C ASN A 26 -0.80 -7.72 2.99
N ILE A 27 -0.63 -6.48 2.56
CA ILE A 27 -0.69 -5.31 3.45
C ILE A 27 -1.79 -4.36 3.02
N VAL A 28 -2.67 -4.02 3.98
CA VAL A 28 -3.59 -2.88 3.85
C VAL A 28 -3.05 -1.72 4.68
N LEU A 29 -2.73 -0.63 3.99
CA LEU A 29 -2.36 0.66 4.56
C LEU A 29 -3.64 1.46 4.84
N ASP A 30 -4.01 1.53 6.11
CA ASP A 30 -5.09 2.41 6.57
C ASP A 30 -4.52 3.80 6.86
N VAL A 31 -4.89 4.77 6.02
CA VAL A 31 -4.38 6.14 6.04
C VAL A 31 -5.42 7.14 6.53
N GLU A 32 -6.41 6.67 7.29
CA GLU A 32 -7.37 7.53 7.96
C GLU A 32 -6.66 8.64 8.75
N GLY A 33 -7.08 9.89 8.53
CA GLY A 33 -6.52 11.06 9.22
C GLY A 33 -5.21 11.61 8.64
N ILE A 34 -4.54 10.90 7.73
CA ILE A 34 -3.26 11.32 7.15
C ILE A 34 -3.45 12.44 6.12
N ASP A 35 -2.60 13.46 6.20
CA ASP A 35 -2.43 14.47 5.15
C ASP A 35 -1.17 14.17 4.33
N PHE A 36 -1.34 14.09 3.01
CA PHE A 36 -0.29 13.66 2.10
C PHE A 36 0.51 14.85 1.58
N THR A 37 1.80 14.85 1.90
CA THR A 37 2.78 15.74 1.30
C THR A 37 3.48 15.03 0.13
N SER A 38 4.11 15.78 -0.76
CA SER A 38 4.92 15.20 -1.86
C SER A 38 6.01 14.26 -1.35
N MET A 39 6.58 14.56 -0.17
CA MET A 39 7.58 13.71 0.47
C MET A 39 6.99 12.35 0.87
N LEU A 40 5.84 12.35 1.56
CA LEU A 40 5.19 11.10 1.99
C LEU A 40 4.73 10.24 0.80
N ILE A 41 4.25 10.85 -0.29
CA ILE A 41 3.92 10.14 -1.53
C ILE A 41 5.16 9.44 -2.09
N GLY A 42 6.31 10.12 -2.10
CA GLY A 42 7.59 9.53 -2.51
C GLY A 42 8.04 8.38 -1.62
N GLU A 43 7.88 8.53 -0.29
CA GLU A 43 8.19 7.45 0.66
C GLU A 43 7.31 6.22 0.45
N LEU A 44 6.01 6.40 0.20
CA LEU A 44 5.10 5.29 -0.09
C LEU A 44 5.41 4.60 -1.42
N ALA A 45 5.82 5.35 -2.45
CA ALA A 45 6.28 4.75 -3.70
C ALA A 45 7.54 3.90 -3.51
N ASN A 46 8.48 4.37 -2.68
CA ASN A 46 9.68 3.61 -2.34
C ASN A 46 9.33 2.37 -1.50
N LEU A 47 8.40 2.50 -0.55
CA LEU A 47 7.87 1.40 0.24
C LEU A 47 7.29 0.28 -0.63
N ALA A 48 6.42 0.63 -1.60
CA ALA A 48 5.84 -0.34 -2.53
C ALA A 48 6.93 -1.05 -3.34
N ARG A 49 7.88 -0.30 -3.91
CA ARG A 49 8.97 -0.86 -4.71
C ARG A 49 9.84 -1.84 -3.90
N ASP A 50 10.15 -1.49 -2.66
CA ASP A 50 10.99 -2.35 -1.81
C ASP A 50 10.22 -3.58 -1.30
N PHE A 51 8.92 -3.43 -1.06
CA PHE A 51 8.02 -4.55 -0.77
C PHE A 51 7.93 -5.54 -1.94
N ASP A 52 7.76 -5.05 -3.17
CA ASP A 52 7.68 -5.90 -4.37
C ASP A 52 8.97 -6.70 -4.58
N LYS A 53 10.15 -6.09 -4.34
CA LYS A 53 11.44 -6.79 -4.40
C LYS A 53 11.54 -7.89 -3.36
N LEU A 54 11.06 -7.64 -2.15
CA LEU A 54 11.16 -8.56 -1.01
C LEU A 54 10.34 -9.83 -1.26
N TRP A 55 9.20 -9.72 -1.94
CA TRP A 55 8.28 -10.81 -2.20
C TRP A 55 8.21 -11.24 -3.67
N VAL A 56 9.18 -10.85 -4.50
CA VAL A 56 9.17 -11.06 -5.97
C VAL A 56 8.86 -12.50 -6.42
N ASN A 57 9.17 -13.50 -5.59
CA ASN A 57 8.98 -14.93 -5.88
C ASN A 57 7.71 -15.53 -5.24
N GLN A 58 6.85 -14.71 -4.64
CA GLN A 58 5.64 -15.18 -3.95
C GLN A 58 4.45 -14.27 -4.26
N PRO A 59 3.21 -14.78 -4.23
CA PRO A 59 2.04 -13.93 -4.31
C PRO A 59 2.02 -12.92 -3.16
N HIS A 60 1.99 -11.64 -3.49
CA HIS A 60 1.95 -10.54 -2.53
C HIS A 60 1.10 -9.39 -3.06
N GLY A 61 0.76 -8.47 -2.18
CA GLY A 61 0.03 -7.27 -2.57
C GLY A 61 0.00 -6.20 -1.49
N MET A 62 -0.11 -4.97 -1.93
CA MET A 62 -0.33 -3.82 -1.07
C MET A 62 -1.56 -3.05 -1.56
N ALA A 63 -2.38 -2.56 -0.64
CA ALA A 63 -3.52 -1.70 -0.95
C ALA A 63 -3.65 -0.59 0.08
N MET A 64 -4.13 0.58 -0.34
CA MET A 64 -4.35 1.73 0.52
C MET A 64 -5.84 2.03 0.65
N THR A 65 -6.29 2.48 1.82
CA THR A 65 -7.72 2.73 2.07
C THR A 65 -7.95 3.91 3.01
N ASN A 66 -9.20 4.37 3.11
CA ASN A 66 -9.64 5.47 3.98
C ASN A 66 -8.94 6.83 3.74
N LEU A 67 -8.60 7.14 2.49
CA LEU A 67 -8.11 8.48 2.14
C LEU A 67 -9.19 9.54 2.36
N LYS A 68 -8.79 10.69 2.88
CA LYS A 68 -9.61 11.91 2.83
C LYS A 68 -9.92 12.28 1.37
N PRO A 69 -11.07 12.92 1.08
CA PRO A 69 -11.43 13.33 -0.27
C PRO A 69 -10.37 14.18 -0.98
N SER A 70 -9.75 15.12 -0.27
CA SER A 70 -8.67 15.97 -0.80
C SER A 70 -7.43 15.15 -1.18
N SER A 71 -7.01 14.22 -0.32
CA SER A 71 -5.88 13.33 -0.60
C SER A 71 -6.14 12.41 -1.77
N ARG A 72 -7.38 11.92 -1.92
CA ARG A 72 -7.78 11.10 -3.07
C ARG A 72 -7.60 11.85 -4.39
N GLN A 73 -8.01 13.12 -4.46
CA GLN A 73 -7.82 13.95 -5.66
C GLN A 73 -6.33 14.12 -6.02
N VAL A 74 -5.48 14.34 -5.01
CA VAL A 74 -4.02 14.44 -5.22
C VAL A 74 -3.46 13.13 -5.77
N MET A 75 -3.85 11.99 -5.19
CA MET A 75 -3.40 10.67 -5.62
C MET A 75 -3.85 10.32 -7.04
N GLU A 76 -5.08 10.67 -7.39
CA GLU A 76 -5.61 10.49 -8.75
C GLU A 76 -4.86 11.37 -9.76
N ALA A 77 -4.55 12.62 -9.41
CA ALA A 77 -3.82 13.53 -10.28
C ALA A 77 -2.41 13.02 -10.63
N VAL A 78 -1.73 12.36 -9.69
CA VAL A 78 -0.41 11.76 -9.89
C VAL A 78 -0.46 10.28 -10.29
N LYS A 79 -1.65 9.72 -10.51
CA LYS A 79 -1.90 8.31 -10.85
C LYS A 79 -1.21 7.32 -9.90
N PHE A 80 -1.26 7.63 -8.60
CA PHE A 80 -0.60 6.83 -7.57
C PHE A 80 -1.19 5.43 -7.43
N ASP A 81 -2.44 5.24 -7.87
CA ASP A 81 -3.17 3.98 -7.86
C ASP A 81 -2.52 2.89 -8.73
N HIS A 82 -1.67 3.26 -9.70
CA HIS A 82 -0.83 2.32 -10.46
C HIS A 82 0.35 1.76 -9.66
N ILE A 83 0.72 2.39 -8.54
CA ILE A 83 1.80 1.95 -7.66
C ILE A 83 1.22 1.18 -6.48
N ILE A 84 0.25 1.78 -5.78
CA ILE A 84 -0.49 1.12 -4.70
C ILE A 84 -1.99 1.26 -4.99
N PRO A 85 -2.71 0.16 -5.25
CA PRO A 85 -4.16 0.17 -5.43
C PRO A 85 -4.90 0.90 -4.30
N ILE A 86 -5.75 1.87 -4.68
CA ILE A 86 -6.51 2.68 -3.72
C ILE A 86 -7.96 2.18 -3.66
N ALA A 87 -8.35 1.67 -2.49
CA ALA A 87 -9.70 1.24 -2.19
C ALA A 87 -10.52 2.36 -1.52
N ARG A 88 -11.85 2.23 -1.52
CA ARG A 88 -12.76 3.15 -0.79
C ARG A 88 -12.82 2.82 0.69
N ASN A 89 -12.74 1.55 1.05
CA ASN A 89 -12.80 1.05 2.43
C ASN A 89 -11.97 -0.22 2.59
N TYR A 90 -11.84 -0.68 3.84
CA TYR A 90 -11.03 -1.84 4.19
C TYR A 90 -11.46 -3.13 3.47
N ASN A 91 -12.77 -3.37 3.35
CA ASN A 91 -13.29 -4.57 2.69
C ASN A 91 -12.97 -4.60 1.19
N GLU A 92 -13.03 -3.46 0.51
CA GLU A 92 -12.63 -3.36 -0.89
C GLU A 92 -11.12 -3.58 -1.04
N ALA A 93 -10.30 -3.10 -0.11
CA ALA A 93 -8.85 -3.34 -0.11
C ALA A 93 -8.54 -4.84 -0.02
N LEU A 94 -9.21 -5.55 0.90
CA LEU A 94 -9.07 -7.01 1.01
C LEU A 94 -9.50 -7.72 -0.28
N LYS A 95 -10.64 -7.33 -0.86
CA LYS A 95 -11.06 -7.89 -2.16
C LYS A 95 -10.00 -7.66 -3.22
N ARG A 96 -9.41 -6.47 -3.34
CA ARG A 96 -8.36 -6.22 -4.32
C ARG A 96 -7.12 -7.09 -4.12
N LEU A 97 -6.72 -7.34 -2.88
CA LEU A 97 -5.58 -8.21 -2.56
C LEU A 97 -5.85 -9.69 -2.86
N PHE A 98 -7.06 -10.18 -2.58
CA PHE A 98 -7.37 -11.61 -2.64
C PHE A 98 -8.22 -12.04 -3.85
N SER A 99 -8.92 -11.13 -4.51
CA SER A 99 -9.69 -11.41 -5.74
C SER A 99 -8.81 -11.55 -6.98
N GLY A 100 -7.52 -11.20 -6.90
CA GLY A 100 -6.50 -11.52 -7.91
C GLY A 100 -5.83 -12.89 -7.72
N ALA A 101 -5.94 -13.51 -6.55
CA ALA A 101 -5.31 -14.80 -6.26
C ALA A 101 -5.95 -15.98 -7.03
N ASP A 102 -7.14 -15.80 -7.58
CA ASP A 102 -7.77 -16.74 -8.52
C ASP A 102 -7.44 -16.45 -10.00
N ALA A 103 -7.00 -15.24 -10.35
CA ALA A 103 -6.70 -14.89 -11.75
C ALA A 103 -5.32 -15.41 -12.21
N SER A 104 -4.38 -15.61 -11.29
CA SER A 104 -3.07 -16.24 -11.58
C SER A 104 -3.14 -17.76 -11.71
N ARG A 105 -4.30 -18.41 -11.51
CA ARG A 105 -4.49 -19.86 -11.68
C ARG A 105 -4.91 -20.29 -13.08
N SER A 106 -5.23 -19.35 -13.98
CA SER A 106 -5.75 -19.65 -15.32
C SER A 106 -4.76 -19.37 -16.46
N ALA A 107 -3.51 -19.03 -16.16
CA ALA A 107 -2.47 -18.76 -17.18
C ALA A 107 -1.37 -19.83 -17.26
N THR A 108 -1.47 -20.91 -16.48
CA THR A 108 -0.55 -22.07 -16.55
C THR A 108 -1.33 -23.39 -16.40
N GLY A 109 -2.40 -23.55 -17.18
CA GLY A 109 -3.13 -24.81 -17.35
C GLY A 109 -3.20 -25.16 -18.83
#